data_AF-A0A951DCK1-F1
#
_entry.id   AF-A0A951DCK1-F1
#
_cell.length_a   1.000
_cell.length_b   1.000
_cell.length_c   1.000
_cell.angle_alpha   90.00
_cell.angle_beta   90.00
_cell.angle_gamma   90.00
#
_symmetry.space_group_name_H-M   'P 1'
#
loop_
_entity.id
_entity.type
_entity.pdbx_description
1 polymer ?
#
loop_
_entity_poly.entity_id
_entity_poly.type
_entity_poly.pdbx_seq_one_letter_code
_entity_poly.pdbx_strand_id
1 'polypeptide(L)'
;ENQISGAPSWISSDRFDIQATPGETVAAEWQKLEPDQRSEMQRELLQSLLAERFKLKLGHETRDVPVYLLTVGKNGPKFHESATSNQGRDSGSDQPRRGIMMNGRGQLTVNDAGIDILTNVLSHQLGRIVLDKTGLRGRYDFTLNWTPEPGEGRMNPGGPGPSREGPSGAAPPPEQSGPSLFTALQEQLGLKLESQKAPVGILVVEHVEKPSEN
;
A
#
# COMPACT_ATOMS: atom_id res chain seq x y z
N GLU A 1 3.18 2.26 5.00
CA GLU A 1 2.00 2.39 5.86
C GLU A 1 2.43 2.41 7.32
N ASN A 2 1.80 3.30 8.10
CA ASN A 2 1.55 3.27 9.55
C ASN A 2 1.16 4.70 9.96
N GLN A 3 0.00 5.15 9.46
CA GLN A 3 -0.64 6.38 9.92
C GLN A 3 -1.48 6.14 11.18
N ILE A 4 -1.19 5.06 11.94
CA ILE A 4 -1.85 4.75 13.20
C ILE A 4 -0.81 4.89 14.31
N SER A 5 -1.11 5.68 15.33
CA SER A 5 -0.26 5.89 16.50
C SER A 5 -1.07 5.78 17.79
N GLY A 6 -0.40 5.63 18.94
CA GLY A 6 -1.09 5.48 20.24
C GLY A 6 -1.68 4.09 20.51
N ALA A 7 -1.59 3.17 19.54
CA ALA A 7 -2.06 1.80 19.69
C ALA A 7 -1.24 1.03 20.75
N PRO A 8 -1.88 0.36 21.73
CA PRO A 8 -1.20 -0.58 22.61
C PRO A 8 -0.56 -1.72 21.83
N SER A 9 0.53 -2.31 22.35
CA SER A 9 1.30 -3.35 21.66
C SER A 9 0.45 -4.56 21.23
N TRP A 10 -0.58 -4.90 22.00
CA TRP A 10 -1.44 -6.05 21.73
C TRP A 10 -2.24 -5.94 20.42
N ILE A 11 -2.47 -4.72 19.91
CA ILE A 11 -3.13 -4.52 18.59
C ILE A 11 -2.34 -5.20 17.47
N SER A 12 -1.02 -5.30 17.61
CA SER A 12 -0.14 -5.91 16.61
C SER A 12 0.13 -7.41 16.83
N SER A 13 -0.16 -7.94 18.01
CA SER A 13 0.13 -9.34 18.38
C SER A 13 -1.11 -10.22 18.47
N ASP A 14 -2.21 -9.68 18.99
CA ASP A 14 -3.40 -10.45 19.30
C ASP A 14 -4.35 -10.44 18.10
N ARG A 15 -5.02 -11.57 17.84
CA ARG A 15 -5.98 -11.72 16.75
C ARG A 15 -7.35 -12.05 17.33
N PHE A 16 -8.37 -11.40 16.79
CA PHE A 16 -9.75 -11.57 17.21
C PHE A 16 -10.59 -11.95 16.00
N ASP A 17 -11.46 -12.94 16.19
CA ASP A 17 -12.50 -13.27 15.22
C ASP A 17 -13.80 -12.59 15.65
N ILE A 18 -14.39 -11.82 14.74
CA ILE A 18 -15.65 -11.12 14.97
C ILE A 18 -16.72 -11.79 14.13
N GLN A 19 -17.68 -12.42 14.80
CA GLN A 19 -18.91 -12.89 14.18
C GLN A 19 -20.04 -11.96 14.61
N ALA A 20 -20.66 -11.29 13.64
CA ALA A 20 -21.75 -10.36 13.87
C ALA A 20 -22.86 -10.56 12.83
N THR A 21 -24.10 -10.42 13.29
CA THR A 21 -25.30 -10.50 12.45
C THR A 21 -26.02 -9.15 12.54
N PRO A 22 -26.33 -8.49 11.41
CA PRO A 22 -27.13 -7.27 11.44
C PRO A 22 -28.54 -7.57 11.96
N GLY A 23 -29.13 -6.62 12.69
CA GLY A 23 -30.54 -6.73 13.09
C GLY A 23 -31.47 -6.79 11.87
N GLU A 24 -32.69 -7.31 12.05
CA GLU A 24 -33.65 -7.57 10.96
C GLU A 24 -33.91 -6.32 10.09
N THR A 25 -34.02 -5.14 10.70
CA THR A 25 -34.20 -3.86 9.98
C THR A 25 -33.02 -3.55 9.07
N VAL A 26 -31.80 -3.66 9.59
CA VAL A 26 -30.56 -3.41 8.83
C VAL A 26 -30.39 -4.45 7.72
N ALA A 27 -30.74 -5.71 7.98
CA ALA A 27 -30.70 -6.77 6.98
C ALA A 27 -31.68 -6.51 5.81
N ALA A 28 -32.89 -6.02 6.11
CA ALA A 28 -33.87 -5.65 5.09
C ALA A 28 -33.46 -4.43 4.26
N GLU A 29 -32.78 -3.46 4.87
CA GLU A 29 -32.20 -2.30 4.16
C GLU A 29 -31.02 -2.74 3.29
N TRP A 30 -30.15 -3.60 3.79
CA TRP A 30 -28.98 -4.13 3.07
C TRP A 30 -29.35 -4.74 1.71
N GLN A 31 -30.44 -5.50 1.66
CA GLN A 31 -30.91 -6.13 0.42
C GLN A 31 -31.25 -5.13 -0.68
N LYS A 32 -31.64 -3.90 -0.33
CA LYS A 32 -32.08 -2.85 -1.26
C LYS A 32 -30.94 -1.94 -1.75
N LEU A 33 -29.76 -2.03 -1.13
CA LEU A 33 -28.62 -1.16 -1.43
C LEU A 33 -27.78 -1.69 -2.61
N GLU A 34 -27.18 -0.76 -3.36
CA GLU A 34 -26.15 -1.05 -4.37
C GLU A 34 -24.82 -1.50 -3.70
N PRO A 35 -23.90 -2.16 -4.42
CA PRO A 35 -22.65 -2.69 -3.84
C PRO A 35 -21.82 -1.67 -3.06
N ASP A 36 -21.70 -0.44 -3.57
CA ASP A 36 -20.92 0.61 -2.91
C ASP A 36 -21.60 1.07 -1.61
N GLN A 37 -22.92 1.25 -1.64
CA GLN A 37 -23.71 1.62 -0.45
C GLN A 37 -23.69 0.54 0.63
N ARG A 38 -23.72 -0.74 0.23
CA ARG A 38 -23.54 -1.87 1.16
C ARG A 38 -22.18 -1.83 1.85
N SER A 39 -21.13 -1.51 1.10
CA SER A 39 -19.77 -1.42 1.63
C SER A 39 -19.63 -0.29 2.64
N GLU A 40 -20.29 0.85 2.39
CA GLU A 40 -20.34 1.97 3.34
C GLU A 40 -21.09 1.59 4.62
N MET A 41 -22.28 1.00 4.49
CA MET A 41 -23.06 0.54 5.65
C MET A 41 -22.32 -0.53 6.46
N GLN A 42 -21.63 -1.46 5.80
CA GLN A 42 -20.78 -2.45 6.46
C GLN A 42 -19.70 -1.79 7.32
N ARG A 43 -19.04 -0.77 6.76
CA ARG A 43 -17.97 -0.03 7.44
C ARG A 43 -18.51 0.67 8.69
N GLU A 44 -19.69 1.27 8.62
CA GLU A 44 -20.33 1.91 9.77
C GLU A 44 -20.71 0.91 10.86
N LEU A 45 -21.29 -0.23 10.51
CA LEU A 45 -21.61 -1.28 11.48
C LEU A 45 -20.34 -1.82 12.15
N LEU A 46 -19.27 -2.02 11.39
CA LEU A 46 -17.98 -2.44 11.92
C LEU A 46 -17.39 -1.38 12.86
N GLN A 47 -17.42 -0.09 12.49
CA GLN A 47 -16.96 1.00 13.36
C GLN A 47 -17.75 1.04 14.67
N SER A 48 -19.07 0.89 14.61
CA SER A 48 -19.94 0.82 15.78
C SER A 48 -19.57 -0.37 16.68
N LEU A 49 -19.39 -1.56 16.11
CA LEU A 49 -19.00 -2.75 16.84
C LEU A 49 -17.64 -2.58 17.52
N LEU A 50 -16.66 -2.00 16.82
CA LEU A 50 -15.33 -1.72 17.39
C LEU A 50 -15.40 -0.70 18.53
N ALA A 51 -16.22 0.36 18.38
CA ALA A 51 -16.45 1.33 19.44
C ALA A 51 -17.14 0.69 20.65
N GLU A 52 -18.08 -0.23 20.45
CA GLU A 52 -18.80 -0.87 21.55
C GLU A 52 -17.97 -1.93 22.27
N ARG A 53 -17.37 -2.86 21.53
CA ARG A 53 -16.70 -4.06 22.06
C ARG A 53 -15.27 -3.81 22.48
N PHE A 54 -14.55 -2.96 21.74
CA PHE A 54 -13.16 -2.63 22.02
C PHE A 54 -13.03 -1.24 22.67
N LYS A 55 -14.14 -0.55 22.95
CA LYS A 55 -14.14 0.84 23.44
C LYS A 55 -13.26 1.75 22.58
N LEU A 56 -13.19 1.46 21.28
CA LEU A 56 -12.27 2.12 20.37
C LEU A 56 -12.64 3.59 20.24
N LYS A 57 -11.71 4.46 20.60
CA LYS A 57 -11.79 5.90 20.39
C LYS A 57 -10.61 6.34 19.54
N LEU A 58 -10.92 7.01 18.43
CA LEU A 58 -9.94 7.51 17.48
C LEU A 58 -9.94 9.04 17.48
N GLY A 59 -8.75 9.61 17.49
CA GLY A 59 -8.48 11.02 17.22
C GLY A 59 -7.79 11.19 15.87
N HIS A 60 -7.87 12.38 15.31
CA HIS A 60 -7.07 12.77 14.15
C HIS A 60 -6.05 13.80 14.57
N GLU A 61 -4.79 13.56 14.23
CA GLU A 61 -3.72 14.52 14.45
C GLU A 61 -3.00 14.79 13.15
N THR A 62 -2.64 16.05 12.91
CA THR A 62 -1.79 16.42 11.78
C THR A 62 -0.37 16.61 12.30
N ARG A 63 0.59 15.87 11.73
CA ARG A 63 2.01 16.03 12.05
C ARG A 63 2.83 16.23 10.79
N ASP A 64 3.86 17.07 10.90
CA ASP A 64 4.88 17.21 9.87
C ASP A 64 5.84 16.01 9.92
N VAL A 65 5.68 15.10 8.97
CA VAL A 65 6.51 13.88 8.86
C VAL A 65 7.34 13.92 7.58
N PRO A 66 8.52 13.27 7.55
CA PRO A 66 9.29 13.13 6.34
C PRO A 66 8.55 12.23 5.34
N VAL A 67 8.21 12.79 4.18
CA VAL A 67 7.54 12.12 3.07
C VAL A 67 8.39 12.19 1.80
N TYR A 68 7.98 11.45 0.79
CA TYR A 68 8.36 11.69 -0.59
C TYR A 68 7.17 12.27 -1.36
N LEU A 69 7.40 13.31 -2.16
CA LEU A 69 6.45 13.79 -3.14
C LEU A 69 6.76 13.15 -4.49
N LEU A 70 5.79 12.46 -5.08
CA LEU A 70 5.87 11.98 -6.44
C LEU A 70 5.43 13.10 -7.38
N THR A 71 6.34 13.55 -8.25
CA THR A 71 6.13 14.66 -9.19
C THR A 71 6.46 14.24 -10.61
N VAL A 72 5.94 14.98 -11.59
CA VAL A 72 6.33 14.80 -12.98
C VAL A 72 7.74 15.39 -13.18
N GLY A 73 8.66 14.58 -13.70
CA GLY A 73 10.02 15.02 -14.00
C GLY A 73 10.09 15.92 -15.22
N LYS A 74 11.28 16.49 -15.48
CA LYS A 74 11.51 17.46 -16.57
C LYS A 74 11.11 16.97 -17.96
N ASN A 75 11.14 15.65 -18.18
CA ASN A 75 10.85 15.02 -19.46
C ASN A 75 9.39 14.59 -19.62
N GLY A 76 8.53 14.92 -18.66
CA GLY A 76 7.13 14.49 -18.66
C GLY A 76 6.94 13.00 -18.38
N PRO A 77 5.69 12.54 -18.22
CA PRO A 77 5.38 11.12 -18.08
C PRO A 77 5.77 10.35 -19.36
N LYS A 78 6.46 9.22 -19.20
CA LYS A 78 6.90 8.34 -20.30
C LYS A 78 6.02 7.09 -20.45
N PHE A 79 4.74 7.25 -20.14
CA PHE A 79 3.72 6.21 -20.22
C PHE A 79 2.42 6.83 -20.72
N HIS A 80 1.44 5.98 -21.04
CA HIS A 80 0.24 6.36 -21.75
C HIS A 80 -1.00 6.04 -20.90
N GLU A 81 -2.08 6.79 -21.11
CA GLU A 81 -3.38 6.42 -20.56
C GLU A 81 -3.84 5.08 -21.14
N SER A 82 -4.50 4.27 -20.32
CA SER A 82 -4.92 2.93 -20.72
C SER A 82 -6.04 2.99 -21.74
N ALA A 83 -5.83 2.33 -22.87
CA ALA A 83 -6.86 2.16 -23.90
C ALA A 83 -8.05 1.33 -23.40
N THR A 84 -7.88 0.57 -22.31
CA THR A 84 -8.94 -0.27 -21.74
C THR A 84 -9.91 0.51 -20.87
N SER A 85 -9.59 1.74 -20.44
CA SER A 85 -10.49 2.58 -19.63
C SER A 85 -11.83 2.89 -20.33
N ASN A 86 -11.91 2.72 -21.65
CA ASN A 86 -13.10 2.99 -22.47
C ASN A 86 -13.88 1.74 -22.89
N GLN A 87 -13.45 0.53 -22.52
CA GLN A 87 -14.14 -0.71 -22.87
C GLN A 87 -14.92 -1.24 -21.68
N GLY A 88 -16.24 -1.31 -21.84
CA GLY A 88 -17.18 -1.93 -20.90
C GLY A 88 -16.78 -3.39 -20.60
N ARG A 89 -17.31 -3.91 -19.49
CA ARG A 89 -17.06 -5.24 -18.88
C ARG A 89 -17.40 -6.46 -19.75
N ASP A 90 -17.38 -6.35 -21.07
CA ASP A 90 -17.77 -7.42 -21.99
C ASP A 90 -16.59 -7.76 -22.90
N SER A 91 -15.83 -8.81 -22.57
CA SER A 91 -15.24 -9.74 -23.55
C SER A 91 -14.41 -10.84 -22.87
N GLY A 92 -14.65 -12.07 -23.32
CA GLY A 92 -14.08 -13.30 -22.79
C GLY A 92 -12.56 -13.46 -22.95
N SER A 93 -11.99 -14.15 -21.96
CA SER A 93 -10.83 -15.06 -22.01
C SER A 93 -9.49 -14.67 -22.67
N ASP A 94 -9.18 -13.42 -23.01
CA ASP A 94 -7.79 -13.05 -23.38
C ASP A 94 -7.39 -11.58 -23.14
N GLN A 95 -8.13 -10.84 -22.31
CA GLN A 95 -7.76 -9.46 -21.98
C GLN A 95 -6.58 -9.42 -20.99
N PRO A 96 -5.63 -8.48 -21.16
CA PRO A 96 -4.59 -8.23 -20.17
C PRO A 96 -5.26 -7.95 -18.83
N ARG A 97 -4.85 -8.68 -17.79
CA ARG A 97 -5.44 -8.56 -16.46
C ARG A 97 -5.31 -7.11 -15.99
N ARG A 98 -6.45 -6.41 -15.92
CA ARG A 98 -6.53 -5.10 -15.23
C ARG A 98 -6.04 -5.28 -13.80
N GLY A 99 -5.24 -4.34 -13.34
CA GLY A 99 -4.63 -4.38 -12.02
C GLY A 99 -3.12 -4.48 -12.07
N ILE A 100 -2.56 -5.03 -11.01
CA ILE A 100 -1.14 -4.88 -10.67
C ILE A 100 -0.52 -6.26 -10.57
N MET A 101 0.63 -6.42 -11.20
CA MET A 101 1.42 -7.63 -11.10
C MET A 101 2.81 -7.27 -10.62
N MET A 102 3.17 -7.76 -9.44
CA MET A 102 4.52 -7.66 -8.90
C MET A 102 5.29 -8.94 -9.28
N ASN A 103 6.28 -8.80 -10.15
CA ASN A 103 7.13 -9.88 -10.62
C ASN A 103 8.45 -9.86 -9.85
N GLY A 104 8.54 -10.69 -8.80
CA GLY A 104 9.68 -10.67 -7.89
C GLY A 104 9.74 -9.35 -7.09
N ARG A 105 10.94 -8.88 -6.75
CA ARG A 105 11.14 -7.66 -5.94
C ARG A 105 11.49 -6.41 -6.75
N GLY A 106 11.62 -6.54 -8.07
CA GLY A 106 12.23 -5.51 -8.93
C GLY A 106 11.45 -5.20 -10.20
N GLN A 107 10.24 -5.74 -10.36
CA GLN A 107 9.41 -5.45 -11.52
C GLN A 107 7.95 -5.28 -11.10
N LEU A 108 7.39 -4.13 -11.46
CA LEU A 108 5.98 -3.79 -11.29
C LEU A 108 5.37 -3.58 -12.66
N THR A 109 4.33 -4.36 -12.97
CA THR A 109 3.48 -4.13 -14.15
C THR A 109 2.14 -3.62 -13.68
N VAL A 110 1.71 -2.49 -14.24
CA VAL A 110 0.43 -1.84 -13.98
C VAL A 110 -0.35 -1.80 -15.28
N ASN A 111 -1.56 -2.35 -15.27
CA ASN A 111 -2.51 -2.24 -16.36
C ASN A 111 -3.80 -1.59 -15.86
N ASP A 112 -4.26 -0.53 -16.52
CA ASP A 112 -5.47 0.21 -16.23
C ASP A 112 -5.59 0.64 -14.75
N ALA A 113 -4.52 1.26 -14.21
CA ALA A 113 -4.53 1.75 -12.84
C ALA A 113 -4.15 3.22 -12.69
N GLY A 114 -4.69 3.86 -11.65
CA GLY A 114 -4.33 5.22 -11.27
C GLY A 114 -2.96 5.28 -10.61
N ILE A 115 -2.45 6.51 -10.46
CA ILE A 115 -1.15 6.76 -9.85
C ILE A 115 -1.10 6.43 -8.35
N ASP A 116 -2.27 6.33 -7.70
CA ASP A 116 -2.45 5.91 -6.30
C ASP A 116 -1.77 4.57 -6.03
N ILE A 117 -1.92 3.63 -6.96
CA ILE A 117 -1.27 2.33 -6.91
C ILE A 117 0.25 2.46 -6.86
N LEU A 118 0.82 3.31 -7.72
CA LEU A 118 2.26 3.52 -7.76
C LEU A 118 2.74 4.13 -6.44
N THR A 119 2.03 5.13 -5.91
CA THR A 119 2.40 5.73 -4.62
C THR A 119 2.36 4.72 -3.47
N ASN A 120 1.41 3.78 -3.49
CA ASN A 120 1.33 2.73 -2.49
C ASN A 120 2.55 1.79 -2.58
N VAL A 121 2.84 1.25 -3.77
CA VAL A 121 4.00 0.36 -3.99
C VAL A 121 5.31 1.04 -3.58
N LEU A 122 5.51 2.30 -4.00
CA LEU A 122 6.70 3.07 -3.64
C LEU A 122 6.78 3.31 -2.14
N SER A 123 5.63 3.56 -1.48
CA SER A 123 5.60 3.75 -0.02
C SER A 123 6.03 2.50 0.73
N HIS A 124 5.64 1.31 0.26
CA HIS A 124 6.09 0.04 0.81
C HIS A 124 7.58 -0.18 0.59
N GLN A 125 8.06 0.06 -0.63
CA GLN A 125 9.46 -0.18 -0.99
C GLN A 125 10.44 0.80 -0.32
N LEU A 126 10.00 2.01 0.00
CA LEU A 126 10.83 3.06 0.61
C LEU A 126 10.64 3.18 2.13
N GLY A 127 9.66 2.48 2.70
CA GLY A 127 9.30 2.60 4.12
C GLY A 127 8.85 4.01 4.54
N ARG A 128 8.45 4.86 3.59
CA ARG A 128 8.04 6.26 3.81
C ARG A 128 6.81 6.58 2.99
N ILE A 129 5.99 7.50 3.49
CA ILE A 129 4.77 7.92 2.79
C ILE A 129 5.16 8.63 1.49
N VAL A 130 4.57 8.20 0.38
CA VAL A 130 4.67 8.84 -0.92
C VAL A 130 3.34 9.55 -1.21
N LEU A 131 3.39 10.87 -1.40
CA LEU A 131 2.22 11.69 -1.75
C LEU A 131 2.23 11.98 -3.25
N ASP A 132 1.09 11.78 -3.91
CA ASP A 132 0.92 12.17 -5.31
C ASP A 132 0.84 13.70 -5.46
N LYS A 133 1.77 14.24 -6.25
CA LYS A 133 1.80 15.63 -6.73
C LYS A 133 2.04 15.68 -8.25
N THR A 134 1.76 14.59 -8.95
CA THR A 134 1.92 14.50 -10.40
C THR A 134 0.80 15.22 -11.16
N GLY A 135 -0.39 15.30 -10.56
CA GLY A 135 -1.60 15.83 -11.23
C GLY A 135 -2.21 14.87 -12.25
N LEU A 136 -1.71 13.64 -12.35
CA LEU A 136 -2.16 12.62 -13.29
C LEU A 136 -3.41 11.93 -12.73
N ARG A 137 -4.57 12.20 -13.33
CA ARG A 137 -5.88 11.67 -12.87
C ARG A 137 -6.43 10.54 -13.74
N GLY A 138 -5.74 10.20 -14.82
CA GLY A 138 -6.12 9.10 -15.70
C GLY A 138 -5.82 7.73 -15.08
N ARG A 139 -6.12 6.68 -15.85
CA ARG A 139 -5.62 5.33 -15.61
C ARG A 139 -4.56 5.02 -16.65
N TYR A 140 -3.50 4.34 -16.25
CA TYR A 140 -2.29 4.22 -17.06
C TYR A 140 -1.84 2.77 -17.16
N ASP A 141 -1.17 2.47 -18.27
CA ASP A 141 -0.46 1.22 -18.50
C ASP A 141 1.04 1.50 -18.46
N PHE A 142 1.76 0.86 -17.56
CA PHE A 142 3.21 0.98 -17.48
C PHE A 142 3.88 -0.20 -16.79
N THR A 143 5.16 -0.40 -17.14
CA THR A 143 6.04 -1.36 -16.47
C THR A 143 7.23 -0.61 -15.90
N LEU A 144 7.52 -0.86 -14.62
CA LEU A 144 8.66 -0.29 -13.91
C LEU A 144 9.60 -1.43 -13.51
N ASN A 145 10.87 -1.30 -13.89
CA ASN A 145 11.92 -2.28 -13.58
C ASN A 145 13.04 -1.60 -12.76
N TRP A 146 13.40 -2.15 -11.62
CA TRP A 146 14.50 -1.66 -10.78
C TRP A 146 15.25 -2.82 -10.13
N THR A 147 16.47 -2.57 -9.70
CA THR A 147 17.22 -3.54 -8.88
C THR A 147 16.81 -3.34 -7.42
N PRO A 148 16.31 -4.39 -6.74
CA PRO A 148 16.05 -4.33 -5.30
C PRO A 148 17.38 -4.22 -4.54
N GLU A 149 17.45 -3.36 -3.53
CA GLU A 149 18.65 -3.23 -2.70
C GLU A 149 18.95 -4.54 -1.96
N PRO A 150 20.19 -5.07 -2.01
CA PRO A 150 20.58 -6.28 -1.29
C PRO A 150 20.68 -6.00 0.21
N GLY A 151 19.58 -6.20 0.95
CA GLY A 151 19.56 -6.03 2.41
C GLY A 151 18.20 -6.26 3.07
N GLU A 152 17.08 -6.05 2.37
CA GLU A 152 15.73 -6.20 2.93
C GLU A 152 15.22 -7.66 2.87
N GLY A 153 16.12 -8.61 3.05
CA GLY A 153 15.91 -10.04 2.75
C GLY A 153 16.28 -11.01 3.86
N ARG A 154 16.55 -10.57 5.10
CA ARG A 154 16.65 -11.49 6.24
C ARG A 154 15.30 -11.69 6.92
N MET A 155 14.29 -12.12 6.17
CA MET A 155 13.18 -12.88 6.74
C MET A 155 13.50 -14.35 6.50
N ASN A 156 14.22 -14.97 7.43
CA ASN A 156 14.54 -16.39 7.38
C ASN A 156 13.55 -17.12 8.31
N PRO A 157 12.53 -17.85 7.82
CA PRO A 157 11.79 -18.77 8.65
C PRO A 157 12.57 -20.09 8.69
N GLY A 158 13.27 -20.33 9.80
CA GLY A 158 13.76 -21.66 10.17
C GLY A 158 15.06 -22.12 9.50
N GLY A 159 16.20 -21.87 10.15
CA GLY A 159 17.46 -22.57 9.88
C GLY A 159 18.52 -22.18 10.90
N PRO A 160 19.21 -23.13 11.56
CA PRO A 160 20.21 -22.81 12.57
C PRO A 160 21.37 -22.07 11.90
N GLY A 161 21.68 -20.88 12.43
CA GLY A 161 22.74 -20.03 11.88
C GLY A 161 24.10 -20.71 11.95
N PRO A 162 24.98 -20.53 10.95
CA PRO A 162 26.35 -20.98 11.08
C PRO A 162 27.16 -19.92 11.83
N SER A 163 27.60 -20.28 13.04
CA SER A 163 28.81 -19.70 13.62
C SER A 163 30.01 -20.24 12.84
N ARG A 164 30.78 -19.38 12.15
CA ARG A 164 32.25 -19.58 12.06
C ARG A 164 32.99 -18.33 11.59
N GLU A 165 34.04 -18.02 12.34
CA GLU A 165 35.04 -16.98 12.11
C GLU A 165 35.97 -17.30 10.92
N GLY A 166 36.31 -16.26 10.13
CA GLY A 166 37.56 -16.07 9.35
C GLY A 166 37.60 -16.56 7.88
N PRO A 167 38.50 -16.02 7.01
CA PRO A 167 39.11 -14.69 6.95
C PRO A 167 38.71 -13.91 5.67
N SER A 168 39.05 -12.61 5.66
CA SER A 168 38.98 -11.67 4.54
C SER A 168 39.45 -12.27 3.20
N GLY A 169 38.66 -12.10 2.14
CA GLY A 169 39.07 -12.43 0.76
C GLY A 169 37.96 -13.01 -0.13
N ALA A 170 36.83 -12.32 -0.27
CA ALA A 170 35.87 -12.61 -1.35
C ALA A 170 35.51 -11.29 -2.04
N ALA A 171 35.76 -11.24 -3.35
CA ALA A 171 35.43 -10.12 -4.22
C ALA A 171 33.97 -9.67 -4.04
N PRO A 172 33.65 -8.37 -4.21
CA PRO A 172 32.25 -7.94 -4.24
C PRO A 172 31.49 -8.78 -5.29
N PRO A 173 30.25 -9.22 -4.99
CA PRO A 173 29.41 -9.86 -6.00
C PRO A 173 29.36 -8.96 -7.26
N PRO A 174 29.34 -9.53 -8.48
CA PRO A 174 29.33 -8.74 -9.70
C PRO A 174 28.18 -7.74 -9.62
N GLU A 175 28.51 -6.49 -9.93
CA GLU A 175 27.64 -5.33 -9.85
C GLU A 175 26.24 -5.68 -10.34
N GLN A 176 25.26 -5.64 -9.43
CA GLN A 176 23.85 -5.66 -9.76
C GLN A 176 23.56 -4.38 -10.56
N SER A 177 23.83 -4.45 -11.86
CA SER A 177 23.91 -3.33 -12.80
C SER A 177 22.53 -2.95 -13.35
N GLY A 178 21.54 -2.77 -12.46
CA GLY A 178 20.26 -2.20 -12.84
C GLY A 178 20.01 -0.87 -12.13
N PRO A 179 19.10 -0.05 -12.67
CA PRO A 179 18.83 1.27 -12.10
C PRO A 179 18.25 1.11 -10.69
N SER A 180 18.70 1.97 -9.77
CA SER A 180 18.02 2.17 -8.50
C SER A 180 16.56 2.55 -8.73
N LEU A 181 15.67 2.33 -7.76
CA LEU A 181 14.26 2.71 -7.89
C LEU A 181 14.05 4.18 -8.29
N PHE A 182 14.86 5.09 -7.73
CA PHE A 182 14.82 6.52 -8.09
C PHE A 182 15.22 6.76 -9.55
N THR A 183 16.27 6.09 -10.00
CA THR A 183 16.73 6.17 -11.40
C THR A 183 15.67 5.59 -12.34
N ALA A 184 15.10 4.42 -12.02
CA ALA A 184 14.08 3.76 -12.82
C ALA A 184 12.83 4.63 -12.98
N LEU A 185 12.36 5.27 -11.90
CA LEU A 185 11.23 6.20 -11.97
C LEU A 185 11.49 7.36 -12.94
N GLN A 186 12.68 7.96 -12.88
CA GLN A 186 13.02 9.10 -13.72
C GLN A 186 13.27 8.69 -15.18
N GLU A 187 13.93 7.56 -15.41
CA GLU A 187 14.31 7.13 -16.75
C GLU A 187 13.17 6.43 -17.49
N GLN A 188 12.42 5.57 -16.81
CA GLN A 188 11.37 4.74 -17.43
C GLN A 188 10.00 5.38 -17.38
N LEU A 189 9.64 6.05 -16.28
CA LEU A 189 8.32 6.68 -16.15
C LEU A 189 8.36 8.20 -16.30
N GLY A 190 9.55 8.82 -16.25
CA GLY A 190 9.66 10.27 -16.27
C GLY A 190 9.11 10.94 -15.00
N LEU A 191 9.00 10.19 -13.90
CA LEU A 191 8.54 10.68 -12.61
C LEU A 191 9.72 10.85 -11.65
N LYS A 192 9.55 11.69 -10.64
CA LYS A 192 10.59 11.98 -9.66
C LYS A 192 10.03 11.91 -8.25
N LEU A 193 10.85 11.40 -7.33
CA LEU A 193 10.59 11.48 -5.89
C LEU A 193 11.41 12.62 -5.29
N GLU A 194 10.76 13.48 -4.52
CA GLU A 194 11.40 14.57 -3.80
C GLU A 194 11.16 14.40 -2.31
N SER A 195 12.23 14.39 -1.50
CA SER A 195 12.08 14.29 -0.05
C SER A 195 11.66 15.64 0.51
N GLN A 196 10.56 15.66 1.26
CA GLN A 196 10.05 16.87 1.91
C GLN A 196 9.40 16.51 3.25
N LYS A 197 9.27 17.48 4.16
CA LYS A 197 8.31 17.36 5.27
C LYS A 197 6.95 17.88 4.82
N ALA A 198 5.90 17.11 5.05
CA ALA A 198 4.53 17.52 4.76
C ALA A 198 3.61 17.21 5.94
N PRO A 199 2.58 18.05 6.15
CA PRO A 199 1.53 17.76 7.13
C PRO A 199 0.73 16.56 6.62
N VAL A 200 0.75 15.47 7.39
CA VAL A 200 -0.01 14.26 7.09
C VAL A 200 -0.97 13.98 8.24
N GLY A 201 -2.21 13.61 7.90
CA GLY A 201 -3.20 13.14 8.85
C GLY A 201 -2.79 11.76 9.39
N ILE A 202 -2.70 11.65 10.70
CA ILE A 202 -2.41 10.43 11.45
C ILE A 202 -3.64 10.13 12.30
N LEU A 203 -4.11 8.89 12.24
CA LEU A 203 -5.08 8.34 13.16
C LEU A 203 -4.38 8.03 14.49
N VAL A 204 -4.91 8.59 15.57
CA VAL A 204 -4.43 8.35 16.93
C VAL A 204 -5.45 7.47 17.61
N VAL A 205 -5.03 6.31 18.12
CA VAL A 205 -5.85 5.52 19.03
C VAL A 205 -5.79 6.22 20.39
N GLU A 206 -6.87 6.92 20.74
CA GLU A 206 -6.97 7.61 22.03
C GLU A 206 -7.29 6.62 23.15
N HIS A 207 -8.13 5.63 22.85
CA HIS A 207 -8.52 4.59 23.79
C HIS A 207 -8.90 3.31 23.06
N VAL A 208 -8.51 2.18 23.64
CA VAL A 208 -8.91 0.86 23.17
C VAL A 208 -8.69 -0.15 24.29
N GLU A 209 -9.66 -1.04 24.45
CA GLU A 209 -9.66 -2.11 25.43
C GLU A 209 -9.74 -3.45 24.71
N LYS A 210 -9.21 -4.49 25.35
CA LYS A 210 -9.50 -5.86 24.90
C LYS A 210 -10.98 -6.13 25.15
N PRO A 211 -11.68 -6.76 24.20
CA PRO A 211 -13.09 -7.05 24.37
C PRO A 211 -13.26 -8.08 25.50
N SER A 212 -14.38 -8.02 26.20
CA SER A 212 -14.80 -9.10 27.09
C SER A 212 -15.18 -10.34 26.27
N GLU A 213 -15.05 -11.52 26.87
CA GLU A 213 -15.61 -12.75 26.29
C GLU A 213 -17.13 -12.59 26.06
N ASN A 214 -17.63 -13.28 25.02
CA ASN A 214 -19.05 -13.29 24.64
C ASN A 214 -19.88 -14.22 25.50
#